data_AF-A0A1H1U8F2-F1
#
_entry.id   AF-A0A1H1U8F2-F1
#
_cell.length_a   1.000
_cell.length_b   1.000
_cell.length_c   1.000
_cell.angle_alpha   90.00
_cell.angle_beta   90.00
_cell.angle_gamma   90.00
#
_symmetry.space_group_name_H-M   'P 1'
#
loop_
_entity.id
_entity.type
_entity.pdbx_description
1 polymer ?
#
loop_
_entity_poly.entity_id
_entity_poly.type
_entity_poly.pdbx_seq_one_letter_code
_entity_poly.pdbx_strand_id
1 'polypeptide(L)'
;MVNLFQYNTKMVTNIKISSLIILILAIFSCQNAEQKPIKLIEKDYGLFENENDSIGVEIKLNEFDNWKEILERTERIACNDSLPKLTLKSAAEIKTVYFRNPCWENFGCILIKQKNTIQIHNDTISKSDRFFYPLDSLANVLKKDFENNGKIPSWSVSPEKLIIFISYDYGKMERFPKTLRRVVNEYEKLTDSVVLKIWLNEKFDIPPPPPADWEEETK
;
A
#
# COMPACT_ATOMS: atom_id res chain seq x y z
N MET A 1 16.55 34.78 -96.84
CA MET A 1 16.05 35.31 -95.57
C MET A 1 15.26 34.20 -94.86
N VAL A 2 15.92 33.32 -94.12
CA VAL A 2 15.37 32.50 -93.01
C VAL A 2 16.59 32.14 -92.14
N ASN A 3 16.49 32.48 -90.85
CA ASN A 3 17.45 32.20 -89.78
C ASN A 3 17.10 30.88 -89.06
N LEU A 4 17.96 30.53 -88.10
CA LEU A 4 17.74 29.70 -86.90
C LEU A 4 18.18 28.22 -87.01
N PHE A 5 18.88 27.61 -86.03
CA PHE A 5 19.34 28.03 -84.70
C PHE A 5 20.42 27.04 -84.19
N GLN A 6 21.40 27.53 -83.44
CA GLN A 6 22.23 26.73 -82.54
C GLN A 6 21.40 26.31 -81.32
N TYR A 7 21.45 25.02 -80.96
CA TYR A 7 20.91 24.51 -79.70
C TYR A 7 22.04 24.39 -78.69
N ASN A 8 21.97 25.18 -77.61
CA ASN A 8 22.89 25.13 -76.48
C ASN A 8 22.06 24.77 -75.25
N THR A 9 22.20 23.54 -74.76
CA THR A 9 21.44 23.03 -73.61
C THR A 9 22.04 23.55 -72.31
N LYS A 10 21.30 24.45 -71.67
CA LYS A 10 21.59 25.00 -70.35
C LYS A 10 21.24 23.96 -69.27
N MET A 11 22.25 23.34 -68.64
CA MET A 11 22.05 22.57 -67.42
C MET A 11 21.81 23.52 -66.23
N VAL A 12 20.55 23.76 -65.88
CA VAL A 12 20.19 24.33 -64.57
C VAL A 12 18.86 23.74 -64.15
N THR A 13 18.88 22.79 -63.21
CA THR A 13 17.92 22.61 -62.09
C THR A 13 18.00 21.17 -61.56
N ASN A 14 18.95 20.85 -60.69
CA ASN A 14 18.93 19.58 -59.94
C ASN A 14 19.39 19.71 -58.47
N ILE A 15 19.40 20.92 -57.91
CA ILE A 15 19.85 21.15 -56.52
C ILE A 15 18.67 21.33 -55.54
N LYS A 16 17.45 21.67 -56.01
CA LYS A 16 16.30 21.91 -55.12
C LYS A 16 15.58 20.64 -54.64
N ILE A 17 15.60 19.56 -55.42
CA ILE A 17 14.93 18.30 -55.07
C ILE A 17 15.75 17.52 -54.02
N SER A 18 17.09 17.62 -54.07
CA SER A 18 18.00 16.95 -53.14
C SER A 18 17.84 17.43 -51.68
N SER A 19 17.67 18.74 -51.45
CA SER A 19 17.43 19.26 -50.09
C SER A 19 16.10 18.83 -49.49
N LEU A 20 15.07 18.57 -50.30
CA LEU A 20 13.75 18.16 -49.81
C LEU A 20 13.76 16.72 -49.28
N ILE A 21 14.54 15.84 -49.91
CA ILE A 21 14.67 14.42 -49.54
C ILE A 21 15.39 14.27 -48.20
N ILE A 22 16.44 15.08 -47.96
CA ILE A 22 17.19 15.09 -46.69
C ILE A 22 16.30 15.58 -45.55
N LEU A 23 15.41 16.55 -45.80
CA LEU A 23 14.47 17.06 -44.80
C LEU A 23 13.43 15.99 -44.42
N ILE A 24 12.92 15.22 -45.39
CA ILE A 24 11.95 14.15 -45.12
C ILE A 24 12.58 13.00 -44.32
N LEU A 25 13.82 12.61 -44.64
CA LEU A 25 14.55 11.57 -43.89
C LEU A 25 14.86 11.99 -42.44
N ALA A 26 15.09 13.28 -42.18
CA ALA A 26 15.28 13.80 -40.83
C ALA A 26 14.02 13.72 -39.96
N ILE A 27 12.82 13.80 -40.55
CA ILE A 27 11.54 13.71 -39.81
C ILE A 27 11.22 12.27 -39.40
N PHE A 28 11.60 11.27 -40.20
CA PHE A 28 11.41 9.85 -39.85
C PHE A 28 12.42 9.34 -38.81
N SER A 29 13.58 9.99 -38.66
CA SER A 29 14.58 9.59 -37.66
C SER A 29 14.23 9.97 -36.21
N CYS A 30 13.20 10.81 -35.99
CA CYS A 30 12.79 11.27 -34.65
C CYS A 30 11.67 10.44 -34.00
N GLN A 31 11.21 9.33 -34.61
CA GLN A 31 10.14 8.50 -34.03
C GLN A 31 10.64 7.36 -33.14
N ASN A 32 11.95 7.12 -33.09
CA ASN A 32 12.56 6.12 -32.22
C ASN A 32 13.03 6.74 -30.90
N ALA A 33 12.15 7.51 -30.23
CA ALA A 33 12.35 7.77 -28.82
C ALA A 33 12.19 6.41 -28.12
N GLU A 34 13.31 5.76 -27.80
CA GLU A 34 13.34 4.57 -26.96
C GLU A 34 12.47 4.86 -25.72
N GLN A 35 11.32 4.20 -25.65
CA GLN A 35 10.53 4.22 -24.43
C GLN A 35 11.42 3.54 -23.39
N LYS A 36 12.03 4.33 -22.51
CA LYS A 36 12.77 3.79 -21.37
C LYS A 36 11.83 2.79 -20.69
N PRO A 37 12.21 1.50 -20.57
CA PRO A 37 11.35 0.53 -19.91
C PRO A 37 11.07 1.07 -18.51
N ILE A 38 9.78 1.18 -18.17
CA ILE A 38 9.36 1.56 -16.82
C ILE A 38 9.95 0.50 -15.90
N LYS A 39 10.97 0.88 -15.13
CA LYS A 39 11.59 -0.03 -14.16
C LYS A 39 10.54 -0.27 -13.07
N LEU A 40 9.97 -1.46 -13.08
CA LEU A 40 9.02 -1.89 -12.07
C LEU A 40 9.75 -1.94 -10.72
N ILE A 41 9.22 -1.23 -9.72
CA ILE A 41 9.76 -1.23 -8.37
C ILE A 41 8.98 -2.24 -7.54
N GLU A 42 9.69 -3.19 -6.94
CA GLU A 42 9.10 -4.19 -6.04
C GLU A 42 9.50 -3.86 -4.60
N LYS A 43 8.53 -3.86 -3.69
CA LYS A 43 8.75 -3.63 -2.26
C LYS A 43 7.90 -4.56 -1.41
N ASP A 44 8.52 -5.15 -0.40
CA ASP A 44 7.90 -6.05 0.54
C ASP A 44 7.78 -5.37 1.92
N TYR A 45 6.58 -5.38 2.50
CA TYR A 45 6.28 -4.81 3.81
C TYR A 45 5.88 -5.91 4.78
N GLY A 46 6.42 -5.86 5.99
CA GLY A 46 6.11 -6.84 7.04
C GLY A 46 6.89 -8.15 6.92
N LEU A 47 7.71 -8.33 5.89
CA LEU A 47 8.72 -9.39 5.85
C LEU A 47 9.99 -8.89 6.56
N PHE A 48 10.47 -9.61 7.57
CA PHE A 48 11.65 -9.19 8.33
C PHE A 48 12.94 -9.70 7.65
N GLU A 49 14.06 -9.01 7.89
CA GLU A 49 15.33 -9.29 7.19
C GLU A 49 15.84 -10.74 7.35
N ASN A 50 15.47 -11.41 8.44
CA ASN A 50 15.85 -12.79 8.73
C ASN A 50 14.86 -13.83 8.20
N GLU A 51 13.81 -13.40 7.48
CA GLU A 51 12.77 -14.27 6.92
C GLU A 51 12.92 -14.38 5.40
N ASN A 52 12.59 -15.55 4.88
CA ASN A 52 12.65 -15.85 3.45
C ASN A 52 11.25 -15.65 2.84
N ASP A 53 11.16 -15.10 1.62
CA ASP A 53 9.90 -14.87 0.91
C ASP A 53 9.10 -16.15 0.60
N SER A 54 9.75 -17.31 0.61
CA SER A 54 9.14 -18.65 0.48
C SER A 54 8.12 -18.99 1.57
N ILE A 55 8.13 -18.31 2.72
CA ILE A 55 7.10 -18.48 3.75
C ILE A 55 5.80 -17.73 3.40
N GLY A 56 5.83 -16.87 2.38
CA GLY A 56 4.71 -16.02 2.01
C GLY A 56 3.65 -16.73 1.17
N VAL A 57 2.41 -16.77 1.65
CA VAL A 57 1.25 -17.37 0.97
C VAL A 57 0.25 -16.29 0.55
N GLU A 58 0.03 -16.14 -0.76
CA GLU A 58 -0.87 -15.11 -1.31
C GLU A 58 -2.34 -15.36 -0.94
N ILE A 59 -3.01 -14.33 -0.44
CA ILE A 59 -4.46 -14.27 -0.26
C ILE A 59 -5.08 -13.72 -1.55
N LYS A 60 -5.80 -14.56 -2.27
CA LYS A 60 -6.54 -14.16 -3.47
C LYS A 60 -7.94 -13.71 -3.11
N LEU A 61 -8.15 -12.41 -3.01
CA LEU A 61 -9.40 -11.83 -2.50
C LEU A 61 -10.67 -12.22 -3.27
N ASN A 62 -10.55 -12.66 -4.52
CA ASN A 62 -11.66 -13.15 -5.33
C ASN A 62 -12.10 -14.59 -5.00
N GLU A 63 -11.40 -15.28 -4.10
CA GLU A 63 -11.75 -16.62 -3.62
C GLU A 63 -12.60 -16.59 -2.34
N PHE A 64 -13.00 -15.40 -1.87
CA PHE A 64 -13.72 -15.23 -0.59
C PHE A 64 -14.94 -14.33 -0.77
N ASP A 65 -16.05 -14.72 -0.15
CA ASP A 65 -17.31 -13.97 -0.21
C ASP A 65 -17.42 -12.92 0.90
N ASN A 66 -16.72 -13.12 2.01
CA ASN A 66 -16.82 -12.27 3.19
C ASN A 66 -15.53 -12.21 4.01
N TRP A 67 -15.49 -11.24 4.93
CA TRP A 67 -14.31 -10.98 5.77
C TRP A 67 -13.92 -12.18 6.63
N LYS A 68 -14.91 -12.93 7.13
CA LYS A 68 -14.65 -14.09 8.00
C LYS A 68 -13.84 -15.16 7.30
N GLU A 69 -14.14 -15.47 6.04
CA GLU A 69 -13.38 -16.46 5.26
C GLU A 69 -11.93 -16.02 5.02
N ILE A 70 -11.68 -14.72 4.85
CA ILE A 70 -10.31 -14.17 4.80
C ILE A 70 -9.59 -14.40 6.13
N LEU A 71 -10.25 -14.15 7.25
CA LEU A 71 -9.68 -14.41 8.58
C LEU A 71 -9.36 -15.89 8.79
N GLU A 72 -10.29 -16.79 8.46
CA GLU A 72 -10.08 -18.25 8.54
C GLU A 72 -8.93 -18.72 7.64
N ARG A 73 -8.77 -18.14 6.44
CA ARG A 73 -7.63 -18.43 5.57
C ARG A 73 -6.33 -17.92 6.18
N THR A 74 -6.34 -16.70 6.71
CA THR A 74 -5.17 -16.05 7.32
C THR A 74 -4.69 -16.87 8.52
N GLU A 75 -5.61 -17.35 9.36
CA GLU A 75 -5.31 -18.20 10.52
C GLU A 75 -4.66 -19.51 10.09
N ARG A 76 -5.26 -20.22 9.11
CA ARG A 76 -4.68 -21.47 8.59
C ARG A 76 -3.29 -21.28 8.00
N ILE A 77 -2.98 -20.13 7.41
CA ILE A 77 -1.63 -19.84 6.91
C ILE A 77 -0.69 -19.60 8.09
N ALA A 78 -1.07 -18.73 9.03
CA ALA A 78 -0.25 -18.38 10.19
C ALA A 78 0.09 -19.60 11.07
N CYS A 79 -0.86 -20.53 11.26
CA CYS A 79 -0.65 -21.76 12.01
C CYS A 79 0.16 -22.84 11.29
N ASN A 80 0.48 -22.65 10.01
CA ASN A 80 1.38 -23.52 9.25
C ASN A 80 2.76 -22.85 9.04
N ASP A 81 3.22 -22.08 10.03
CA ASP A 81 4.52 -21.38 10.05
C ASP A 81 4.78 -20.52 8.79
N SER A 82 3.71 -20.01 8.19
CA SER A 82 3.73 -19.23 6.96
C SER A 82 3.14 -17.84 7.17
N LEU A 83 3.48 -16.89 6.29
CA LEU A 83 2.96 -15.52 6.35
C LEU A 83 1.88 -15.31 5.29
N PRO A 84 0.64 -14.97 5.68
CA PRO A 84 -0.37 -14.54 4.72
C PRO A 84 0.07 -13.23 4.07
N LYS A 85 -0.06 -13.09 2.76
CA LYS A 85 0.32 -11.86 2.06
C LYS A 85 -0.68 -11.40 1.00
N LEU A 86 -0.66 -10.11 0.69
CA LEU A 86 -1.43 -9.53 -0.41
C LEU A 86 -0.52 -8.69 -1.31
N THR A 87 -0.60 -8.92 -2.61
CA THR A 87 0.14 -8.15 -3.62
C THR A 87 -0.71 -7.01 -4.20
N LEU A 88 -0.28 -5.77 -4.00
CA LEU A 88 -0.86 -4.55 -4.57
C LEU A 88 -0.09 -4.14 -5.82
N LYS A 89 -0.72 -4.28 -6.99
CA LYS A 89 -0.11 -3.90 -8.29
C LYS A 89 -0.55 -2.51 -8.76
N SER A 90 0.37 -1.80 -9.38
CA SER A 90 0.18 -0.56 -10.12
C SER A 90 1.03 -0.59 -11.41
N ALA A 91 0.94 0.45 -12.24
CA ALA A 91 1.71 0.52 -13.49
C ALA A 91 3.24 0.62 -13.27
N ALA A 92 3.67 1.17 -12.13
CA ALA A 92 5.08 1.44 -11.83
C ALA A 92 5.63 0.63 -10.65
N GLU A 93 4.75 0.12 -9.78
CA GLU A 93 5.15 -0.51 -8.52
C GLU A 93 4.32 -1.77 -8.23
N ILE A 94 4.99 -2.79 -7.67
CA ILE A 94 4.41 -3.93 -6.98
C ILE A 94 4.76 -3.80 -5.50
N LYS A 95 3.73 -3.78 -4.64
CA LYS A 95 3.91 -3.79 -3.18
C LYS A 95 3.31 -5.05 -2.61
N THR A 96 4.12 -5.89 -1.97
CA THR A 96 3.66 -7.07 -1.26
C THR A 96 3.54 -6.73 0.22
N VAL A 97 2.40 -7.02 0.82
CA VAL A 97 2.18 -6.80 2.26
C VAL A 97 2.00 -8.13 2.95
N TYR A 98 2.92 -8.47 3.84
CA TYR A 98 2.88 -9.66 4.68
C TYR A 98 2.15 -9.31 5.99
N PHE A 99 1.07 -10.03 6.26
CA PHE A 99 0.30 -9.88 7.49
C PHE A 99 0.97 -10.64 8.61
N ARG A 100 1.06 -10.00 9.78
CA ARG A 100 1.77 -10.55 10.96
C ARG A 100 0.84 -11.21 11.96
N ASN A 101 -0.29 -11.70 11.47
CA ASN A 101 -1.27 -12.43 12.27
C ASN A 101 -0.56 -13.55 13.05
N PRO A 102 -0.77 -13.64 14.36
CA PRO A 102 -0.33 -14.81 15.12
C PRO A 102 -1.18 -16.02 14.73
N CYS A 103 -0.68 -17.22 15.01
CA CYS A 103 -1.53 -18.41 15.10
C CYS A 103 -2.28 -18.39 16.43
N TRP A 104 -3.54 -17.99 16.44
CA TRP A 104 -4.35 -17.84 17.65
C TRP A 104 -4.57 -19.17 18.38
N GLU A 105 -4.58 -20.31 17.70
CA GLU A 105 -4.65 -21.64 18.34
C GLU A 105 -3.50 -21.87 19.34
N ASN A 106 -2.33 -21.27 19.09
CA ASN A 106 -1.14 -21.42 19.94
C ASN A 106 -1.08 -20.39 21.09
N PHE A 107 -1.97 -19.39 21.13
CA PHE A 107 -1.91 -18.31 22.12
C PHE A 107 -3.27 -18.08 22.79
N GLY A 108 -3.34 -18.34 24.11
CA GLY A 108 -4.55 -18.04 24.88
C GLY A 108 -4.84 -16.54 25.08
N CYS A 109 -3.80 -15.69 25.09
CA CYS A 109 -3.94 -14.23 25.12
C CYS A 109 -2.62 -13.55 24.76
N ILE A 110 -2.58 -12.71 23.72
CA ILE A 110 -1.44 -11.85 23.43
C ILE A 110 -1.69 -10.50 24.11
N LEU A 111 -0.84 -10.14 25.07
CA LEU A 111 -0.93 -8.87 25.80
C LEU A 111 -0.47 -7.69 24.93
N ILE A 112 -1.39 -7.15 24.13
CA ILE A 112 -1.14 -5.98 23.28
C ILE A 112 -1.63 -4.73 24.00
N LYS A 113 -0.71 -3.78 24.23
CA LYS A 113 -1.07 -2.49 24.81
C LYS A 113 -1.86 -1.68 23.77
N GLN A 114 -3.13 -1.38 24.03
CA GLN A 114 -4.01 -0.58 23.16
C GLN A 114 -3.39 0.75 22.69
N LYS A 115 -2.55 1.38 23.53
CA LYS A 115 -1.83 2.59 23.13
C LYS A 115 -0.88 2.39 21.95
N ASN A 116 -0.43 1.17 21.68
CA ASN A 116 0.41 0.83 20.53
C ASN A 116 -0.40 0.29 19.35
N THR A 117 -1.74 0.40 19.37
CA THR A 117 -2.58 -0.09 18.29
C THR A 117 -3.31 1.04 17.57
N ILE A 118 -3.45 0.91 16.26
CA ILE A 118 -4.40 1.66 15.44
C ILE A 118 -5.39 0.63 14.92
N GLN A 119 -6.67 0.77 15.22
CA GLN A 119 -7.69 -0.12 14.68
C GLN A 119 -8.40 0.59 13.54
N ILE A 120 -8.51 -0.06 12.39
CA ILE A 120 -9.25 0.41 11.24
C ILE A 120 -10.41 -0.55 11.04
N HIS A 121 -11.62 -0.05 11.21
CA HIS A 121 -12.84 -0.80 10.98
C HIS A 121 -13.67 -0.10 9.91
N ASN A 122 -13.85 -0.74 8.76
CA ASN A 122 -14.42 -0.15 7.54
C ASN A 122 -13.66 1.12 7.09
N ASP A 123 -14.14 2.28 7.51
CA ASP A 123 -13.65 3.64 7.21
C ASP A 123 -13.42 4.47 8.48
N THR A 124 -13.46 3.84 9.66
CA THR A 124 -13.24 4.48 10.95
C THR A 124 -11.94 3.97 11.56
N ILE A 125 -11.13 4.89 12.04
CA ILE A 125 -9.95 4.63 12.86
C ILE A 125 -10.36 4.75 14.33
N SER A 126 -10.08 3.73 15.14
CA SER A 126 -10.17 3.78 16.60
C SER A 126 -8.76 3.75 17.22
N LYS A 127 -8.53 4.63 18.18
CA LYS A 127 -7.31 4.71 18.98
C LYS A 127 -7.65 4.62 20.47
N SER A 128 -7.00 3.68 21.15
CA SER A 128 -7.14 3.47 22.60
C SER A 128 -8.61 3.33 23.06
N ASP A 129 -9.46 2.83 22.17
CA ASP A 129 -10.90 2.59 22.33
C ASP A 129 -11.73 3.81 22.80
N ARG A 130 -11.21 5.03 22.59
CA ARG A 130 -11.86 6.28 23.02
C ARG A 130 -11.84 7.36 21.95
N PHE A 131 -10.89 7.32 21.03
CA PHE A 131 -10.76 8.32 19.99
C PHE A 131 -11.10 7.70 18.63
N PHE A 132 -12.11 8.29 17.98
CA PHE A 132 -12.57 7.86 16.67
C PHE A 132 -12.25 8.94 15.64
N TYR A 133 -11.68 8.53 14.52
CA TYR A 133 -11.32 9.39 13.41
C TYR A 133 -11.81 8.78 12.11
N PRO A 134 -12.20 9.59 11.10
CA PRO A 134 -12.41 9.05 9.76
C PRO A 134 -11.09 8.53 9.20
N LEU A 135 -11.13 7.53 8.31
CA LEU A 135 -9.95 6.98 7.63
C LEU A 135 -9.12 8.06 6.91
N ASP A 136 -9.74 9.19 6.55
CA ASP A 136 -9.03 10.34 5.99
C ASP A 136 -8.01 10.98 6.92
N SER A 137 -8.13 10.74 8.22
CA SER A 137 -7.16 11.20 9.23
C SER A 137 -5.96 10.25 9.41
N LEU A 138 -5.86 9.16 8.65
CA LEU A 138 -4.83 8.13 8.86
C LEU A 138 -3.40 8.68 8.91
N ALA A 139 -3.07 9.60 7.99
CA ALA A 139 -1.75 10.24 7.94
C ALA A 139 -1.40 10.93 9.26
N ASN A 140 -2.36 11.70 9.81
CA ASN A 140 -2.17 12.44 11.05
C ASN A 140 -2.10 11.49 12.27
N VAL A 141 -2.91 10.43 12.28
CA VAL A 141 -2.89 9.43 13.37
C VAL A 141 -1.55 8.70 13.37
N LEU A 142 -1.11 8.18 12.22
CA LEU A 142 0.18 7.49 12.09
C LEU A 142 1.34 8.40 12.50
N LYS A 143 1.37 9.64 12.01
CA LYS A 143 2.40 10.62 12.38
C LYS A 143 2.49 10.81 13.89
N LYS A 144 1.34 10.98 14.56
CA LYS A 144 1.31 11.11 16.02
C LYS A 144 1.87 9.87 16.73
N ASP A 145 1.49 8.67 16.30
CA ASP A 145 2.03 7.43 16.89
C ASP A 145 3.54 7.29 16.67
N PHE A 146 4.04 7.64 15.49
CA PHE A 146 5.45 7.59 15.14
C PHE A 146 6.30 8.57 15.95
N GLU A 147 5.83 9.81 16.08
CA GLU A 147 6.59 10.90 16.71
C GLU A 147 6.44 10.92 18.24
N ASN A 148 5.46 10.18 18.79
CA ASN A 148 5.13 10.23 20.22
C ASN A 148 6.29 9.80 21.13
N ASN A 149 7.02 8.75 20.76
CA ASN A 149 8.15 8.21 21.55
C ASN A 149 7.80 8.02 23.05
N GLY A 150 6.56 7.61 23.33
CA GLY A 150 6.07 7.35 24.70
C GLY A 150 5.71 8.58 25.53
N LYS A 151 5.76 9.81 24.98
CA LYS A 151 5.46 11.05 25.71
C LYS A 151 4.00 11.16 26.14
N ILE A 152 3.07 10.89 25.22
CA ILE A 152 1.63 10.93 25.48
C ILE A 152 1.14 9.50 25.73
N PRO A 153 0.55 9.20 26.90
CA PRO A 153 0.18 7.83 27.30
C PRO A 153 -0.81 7.11 26.37
N SER A 154 -1.66 7.87 25.67
CA SER A 154 -2.69 7.33 24.76
C SER A 154 -2.18 6.97 23.35
N TRP A 155 -0.91 7.26 23.05
CA TRP A 155 -0.27 7.04 21.76
C TRP A 155 0.90 6.04 21.88
N SER A 156 1.38 5.55 20.74
CA SER A 156 2.36 4.48 20.67
C SER A 156 3.67 4.88 21.35
N VAL A 157 4.29 3.91 22.01
CA VAL A 157 5.57 4.12 22.67
C VAL A 157 6.70 4.27 21.66
N SER A 158 6.61 3.60 20.52
CA SER A 158 7.57 3.73 19.41
C SER A 158 6.97 3.19 18.11
N PRO A 159 7.52 3.55 16.94
CA PRO A 159 7.12 2.96 15.65
C PRO A 159 7.19 1.43 15.63
N GLU A 160 8.23 0.84 16.22
CA GLU A 160 8.47 -0.61 16.23
C GLU A 160 7.44 -1.36 17.07
N LYS A 161 6.78 -0.69 18.02
CA LYS A 161 5.71 -1.29 18.84
C LYS A 161 4.34 -1.15 18.20
N LEU A 162 4.16 -0.28 17.22
CA LEU A 162 2.89 -0.04 16.56
C LEU A 162 2.37 -1.31 15.87
N ILE A 163 1.08 -1.58 16.00
CA ILE A 163 0.36 -2.64 15.28
C ILE A 163 -0.91 -2.03 14.71
N ILE A 164 -1.16 -2.28 13.42
CA ILE A 164 -2.38 -1.83 12.75
C ILE A 164 -3.33 -3.02 12.62
N PHE A 165 -4.52 -2.88 13.19
CA PHE A 165 -5.59 -3.86 13.03
C PHE A 165 -6.52 -3.41 11.92
N ILE A 166 -6.90 -4.32 11.04
CA ILE A 166 -7.91 -4.05 10.00
C ILE A 166 -9.05 -5.04 10.18
N SER A 167 -10.28 -4.53 10.12
CA SER A 167 -11.51 -5.32 10.18
C SER A 167 -12.60 -4.72 9.30
N TYR A 168 -13.56 -5.55 8.89
CA TYR A 168 -14.70 -5.13 8.06
C TYR A 168 -16.00 -5.78 8.54
N ASP A 169 -17.11 -5.05 8.40
CA ASP A 169 -18.43 -5.65 8.48
C ASP A 169 -18.68 -6.54 7.25
N TYR A 170 -19.66 -7.44 7.39
CA TYR A 170 -20.18 -8.21 6.27
C TYR A 170 -20.56 -7.31 5.08
N GLY A 171 -20.13 -7.69 3.88
CA GLY A 171 -20.44 -6.96 2.64
C GLY A 171 -19.73 -5.61 2.47
N LYS A 172 -18.71 -5.30 3.29
CA LYS A 172 -17.89 -4.08 3.16
C LYS A 172 -16.42 -4.34 2.82
N MET A 173 -16.03 -5.62 2.69
CA MET A 173 -14.63 -6.01 2.50
C MET A 173 -14.05 -5.62 1.12
N GLU A 174 -14.88 -5.25 0.15
CA GLU A 174 -14.45 -4.77 -1.16
C GLU A 174 -13.55 -3.54 -1.07
N ARG A 175 -13.62 -2.80 0.05
CA ARG A 175 -12.78 -1.64 0.34
C ARG A 175 -11.40 -2.01 0.86
N PHE A 176 -11.16 -3.27 1.25
CA PHE A 176 -9.92 -3.72 1.89
C PHE A 176 -8.66 -3.40 1.07
N PRO A 177 -8.58 -3.69 -0.25
CA PRO A 177 -7.41 -3.34 -1.04
C PRO A 177 -7.09 -1.84 -1.03
N LYS A 178 -8.14 -1.00 -1.04
CA LYS A 178 -8.00 0.46 -1.00
C LYS A 178 -7.49 0.94 0.35
N THR A 179 -8.02 0.40 1.44
CA THR A 179 -7.54 0.70 2.80
C THR A 179 -6.10 0.25 2.99
N LEU A 180 -5.75 -0.97 2.55
CA LEU A 180 -4.39 -1.47 2.67
C LEU A 180 -3.39 -0.62 1.89
N ARG A 181 -3.73 -0.25 0.65
CA ARG A 181 -2.92 0.67 -0.16
C ARG A 181 -2.72 2.02 0.55
N ARG A 182 -3.76 2.54 1.19
CA ARG A 182 -3.67 3.78 1.96
C ARG A 182 -2.71 3.64 3.14
N VAL A 183 -2.83 2.56 3.92
CA VAL A 183 -1.95 2.28 5.05
C VAL A 183 -0.48 2.26 4.61
N VAL A 184 -0.16 1.49 3.57
CA VAL A 184 1.20 1.39 3.05
C VAL A 184 1.72 2.74 2.56
N ASN A 185 0.94 3.45 1.75
CA ASN A 185 1.35 4.74 1.20
C ASN A 185 1.53 5.82 2.27
N GLU A 186 0.71 5.86 3.32
CA GLU A 186 0.92 6.80 4.43
C GLU A 186 2.10 6.41 5.31
N TYR A 187 2.36 5.12 5.47
CA TYR A 187 3.51 4.61 6.22
C TYR A 187 4.84 4.95 5.52
N GLU A 188 4.94 4.78 4.20
CA GLU A 188 6.14 5.15 3.41
C GLU A 188 6.51 6.63 3.51
N LYS A 189 5.53 7.51 3.76
CA LYS A 189 5.82 8.94 3.94
C LYS A 189 6.50 9.24 5.27
N LEU A 190 6.45 8.32 6.22
CA LEU A 190 6.95 8.49 7.59
C LEU A 190 8.30 7.80 7.81
N THR A 191 8.60 6.74 7.05
CA THR A 191 9.82 5.95 7.24
C THR A 191 10.20 5.15 5.99
N ASP A 192 11.50 4.90 5.83
CA ASP A 192 12.05 3.96 4.85
C ASP A 192 12.04 2.50 5.36
N SER A 193 11.68 2.28 6.63
CA SER A 193 11.55 0.94 7.20
C SER A 193 10.51 0.12 6.44
N VAL A 194 10.72 -1.18 6.33
CA VAL A 194 9.72 -2.14 5.83
C VAL A 194 8.99 -2.88 6.95
N VAL A 195 9.32 -2.58 8.21
CA VAL A 195 8.79 -3.26 9.41
C VAL A 195 7.39 -2.74 9.72
N LEU A 196 6.43 -3.15 8.90
CA LEU A 196 5.00 -2.83 9.02
C LEU A 196 4.24 -4.04 9.58
N LYS A 197 3.66 -3.90 10.77
CA LYS A 197 2.86 -4.94 11.41
C LYS A 197 1.37 -4.68 11.23
N ILE A 198 0.75 -5.43 10.33
CA ILE A 198 -0.70 -5.41 10.10
C ILE A 198 -1.29 -6.75 10.50
N TRP A 199 -2.33 -6.71 11.31
CA TRP A 199 -3.13 -7.88 11.69
C TRP A 199 -4.54 -7.73 11.13
N LEU A 200 -5.01 -8.76 10.43
CA LEU A 200 -6.41 -8.86 10.02
C LEU A 200 -7.17 -9.47 11.20
N ASN A 201 -8.27 -8.85 11.63
CA ASN A 201 -9.01 -9.35 12.79
C ASN A 201 -10.52 -9.16 12.64
N GLU A 202 -11.26 -9.80 13.54
CA GLU A 202 -12.63 -9.37 13.82
C GLU A 202 -12.63 -7.96 14.41
N LYS A 203 -13.79 -7.31 14.34
CA LYS A 203 -13.98 -6.03 15.03
C LYS A 203 -13.83 -6.28 16.53
N PHE A 204 -12.98 -5.51 17.19
CA PHE A 204 -12.91 -5.57 18.65
C PHE A 204 -14.21 -5.03 19.23
N ASP A 205 -14.87 -5.85 20.06
CA ASP A 205 -15.93 -5.38 20.93
C ASP A 205 -15.30 -4.54 22.03
N ILE A 206 -15.59 -3.24 22.01
CA ILE A 206 -15.20 -2.34 23.09
C ILE A 206 -16.20 -2.62 24.22
N PRO A 207 -15.78 -3.23 25.35
CA PRO A 207 -16.69 -3.41 26.46
C PRO A 207 -17.19 -2.03 26.90
N PRO A 208 -18.47 -1.89 27.28
CA PRO A 208 -18.95 -0.64 27.82
C PRO A 208 -18.03 -0.20 28.98
N PRO A 209 -17.78 1.11 29.14
CA PRO A 209 -16.99 1.58 30.26
C PRO A 209 -17.55 0.98 31.55
N PRO A 210 -16.69 0.59 32.52
CA PRO A 210 -17.18 0.12 33.80
C PRO A 210 -18.19 1.13 34.36
N PRO A 211 -19.27 0.68 35.01
CA PRO A 211 -20.16 1.57 35.73
C PRO A 211 -19.32 2.50 36.59
N ALA A 212 -19.59 3.80 36.51
CA ALA A 212 -18.87 4.74 37.35
C ALA A 212 -19.30 4.48 38.80
N ASP A 213 -18.40 3.94 39.62
CA ASP A 213 -18.59 3.79 41.06
C ASP A 213 -18.69 5.19 41.68
N TRP A 214 -19.88 5.78 41.64
CA TRP A 214 -20.23 6.97 42.40
C TRP A 214 -21.22 6.58 43.48
N GLU A 215 -20.71 6.03 44.56
CA GLU A 215 -21.28 6.14 45.91
C GLU A 215 -20.23 5.66 46.92
N GLU A 216 -19.09 6.37 46.96
CA GLU A 216 -18.25 6.35 48.16
C GLU A 216 -18.94 7.24 49.22
N GLU A 217 -19.83 6.59 49.96
CA GLU A 217 -20.17 6.81 51.36
C GLU A 217 -20.02 8.25 51.91
N THR A 218 -21.11 9.01 51.88
CA THR A 218 -21.36 10.03 52.90
C THR A 218 -22.25 9.42 53.99
N LYS A 219 -21.62 8.83 55.01
CA LYS A 219 -22.19 8.66 56.35
C LYS A 219 -21.13 8.82 57.42
#